data_AF-A0A7G5ZTJ2-F1
#
_entry.id   AF-A0A7G5ZTJ2-F1
#
_cell.length_a   1.000
_cell.length_b   1.000
_cell.length_c   1.000
_cell.angle_alpha   90.00
_cell.angle_beta   90.00
_cell.angle_gamma   90.00
#
_symmetry.space_group_name_H-M   'P 1'
#
loop_
_entity.id
_entity.type
_entity.pdbx_description
1 polymer ?
#
loop_
_entity_poly.entity_id
_entity_poly.type
_entity_poly.pdbx_seq_one_letter_code
_entity_poly.pdbx_strand_id
1 'polypeptide(L)'
;MRLRRTGIIAGSLALVAVLVGTIPAAAATTTAWATWQPVTGTGGAYTTTVQIAAQPALTATMASDSRAGQIGVISGASTWLSEGTPIGAKYGSSRDQAYLNLRPKADNATSPSTTTYSFATPTPTSGWAFAVGDIDADAVRIRATAPDGHVLTAAELGLQDLFNYCAPGVVGKPPARGRPMTSRPGTRRPSRSPATRPRPTPAAPRRGSSRTLRSVP
;
A
#
# COMPACT_ATOMS: atom_id res chain seq x y z
N MET A 1 36.82 86.66 -4.76
CA MET A 1 36.71 86.54 -6.23
C MET A 1 36.75 85.07 -6.63
N ARG A 2 35.87 84.69 -7.55
CA ARG A 2 35.80 83.45 -8.36
C ARG A 2 35.17 82.20 -7.71
N LEU A 3 34.13 81.78 -8.44
CA LEU A 3 33.10 80.76 -8.26
C LEU A 3 33.54 79.45 -8.96
N ARG A 4 32.81 78.36 -8.67
CA ARG A 4 32.60 77.11 -9.48
C ARG A 4 33.46 75.92 -9.00
N ARG A 5 32.94 74.68 -8.88
CA ARG A 5 31.78 74.01 -9.48
C ARG A 5 31.39 72.78 -8.64
N THR A 6 30.10 72.50 -8.60
CA THR A 6 29.43 71.25 -8.23
C THR A 6 29.96 70.05 -9.05
N GLY A 7 29.99 68.87 -8.42
CA GLY A 7 30.24 67.59 -9.08
C GLY A 7 29.80 66.43 -8.20
N ILE A 8 28.53 66.06 -8.32
CA ILE A 8 27.92 64.83 -7.76
C ILE A 8 28.53 63.65 -8.53
N ILE A 9 29.13 62.67 -7.84
CA ILE A 9 29.23 61.31 -8.36
C ILE A 9 28.68 60.35 -7.31
N ALA A 10 27.61 59.70 -7.72
CA ALA A 10 26.73 58.85 -6.97
C ALA A 10 27.43 57.59 -6.45
N GLY A 11 27.05 57.20 -5.23
CA GLY A 11 27.45 55.95 -4.60
C GLY A 11 26.90 54.75 -5.34
N SER A 12 27.76 53.76 -5.56
CA SER A 12 27.39 52.45 -6.07
C SER A 12 27.08 51.53 -4.88
N LEU A 13 25.80 51.47 -4.47
CA LEU A 13 25.31 50.34 -3.66
C LEU A 13 25.19 49.13 -4.58
N ALA A 14 26.17 48.22 -4.51
CA ALA A 14 26.07 46.91 -5.12
C ALA A 14 25.06 46.06 -4.32
N LEU A 15 23.80 46.08 -4.73
CA LEU A 15 22.78 45.16 -4.25
C LEU A 15 23.07 43.78 -4.87
N VAL A 16 23.79 42.92 -4.14
CA VAL A 16 23.90 41.50 -4.50
C VAL A 16 22.54 40.86 -4.20
N ALA A 17 21.69 40.78 -5.21
CA ALA A 17 20.48 39.98 -5.17
C ALA A 17 20.90 38.50 -5.14
N VAL A 18 20.98 37.92 -3.95
CA VAL A 18 21.06 36.47 -3.77
C VAL A 18 19.74 35.90 -4.27
N LEU A 19 19.74 35.44 -5.51
CA LEU A 19 18.67 34.64 -6.07
C LEU A 19 18.69 33.30 -5.33
N VAL A 20 18.03 33.24 -4.17
CA VAL A 20 17.69 31.96 -3.53
C VAL A 20 16.69 31.30 -4.45
N GLY A 21 17.20 30.54 -5.42
CA GLY A 21 16.38 29.66 -6.23
C GLY A 21 15.58 28.79 -5.27
N THR A 22 14.25 28.82 -5.38
CA THR A 22 13.38 27.89 -4.70
C THR A 22 13.70 26.51 -5.24
N ILE A 23 14.64 25.81 -4.61
CA ILE A 23 14.83 24.39 -4.84
C ILE A 23 13.50 23.77 -4.40
N PRO A 24 12.72 23.15 -5.28
CA PRO A 24 11.57 22.39 -4.82
C PRO A 24 12.12 21.37 -3.82
N ALA A 25 11.55 21.34 -2.62
CA ALA A 25 11.78 20.24 -1.70
C ALA A 25 11.18 19.00 -2.37
N ALA A 26 11.96 18.34 -3.23
CA ALA A 26 11.68 17.01 -3.67
C ALA A 26 11.82 16.15 -2.42
N ALA A 27 10.69 15.81 -1.79
CA ALA A 27 10.67 14.68 -0.87
C ALA A 27 11.29 13.52 -1.64
N ALA A 28 12.45 13.03 -1.19
CA ALA A 28 13.06 11.86 -1.78
C ALA A 28 11.98 10.78 -1.81
N THR A 29 11.58 10.36 -3.00
CA THR A 29 10.76 9.15 -3.15
C THR A 29 11.65 8.02 -2.70
N THR A 30 11.66 7.75 -1.40
CA THR A 30 12.45 6.67 -0.86
C THR A 30 11.87 5.38 -1.43
N THR A 31 12.69 4.55 -2.02
CA THR A 31 12.37 3.15 -2.37
C THR A 31 12.18 2.29 -1.11
N ALA A 32 11.89 2.91 0.03
CA ALA A 32 11.79 2.24 1.31
C ALA A 32 10.45 1.52 1.37
N TRP A 33 10.47 0.27 1.81
CA TRP A 33 9.27 -0.46 2.15
C TRP A 33 9.07 -0.37 3.67
N ALA A 34 7.83 -0.52 4.11
CA ALA A 34 7.49 -0.39 5.51
C ALA A 34 8.26 -1.39 6.38
N THR A 35 8.71 -0.91 7.54
CA THR A 35 9.35 -1.74 8.56
C THR A 35 8.34 -2.11 9.63
N TRP A 36 8.46 -3.34 10.16
CA TRP A 36 7.50 -3.91 11.09
C TRP A 36 8.18 -4.28 12.41
N GLN A 37 7.48 -4.01 13.50
CA GLN A 37 7.81 -4.61 14.79
C GLN A 37 7.35 -6.08 14.82
N PRO A 38 7.91 -6.92 15.71
CA PRO A 38 7.42 -8.28 15.92
C PRO A 38 5.92 -8.31 16.22
N VAL A 39 5.21 -9.28 15.64
CA VAL A 39 3.79 -9.50 15.96
C VAL A 39 3.68 -10.13 17.35
N THR A 40 2.80 -9.57 18.18
CA THR A 40 2.47 -10.12 19.51
C THR A 40 0.99 -10.50 19.58
N GLY A 41 0.62 -11.23 20.63
CA GLY A 41 -0.75 -11.73 20.83
C GLY A 41 -0.95 -13.18 20.36
N THR A 42 -2.22 -13.61 20.33
CA THR A 42 -2.63 -14.98 19.98
C THR A 42 -3.73 -14.99 18.92
N GLY A 43 -4.09 -16.17 18.42
CA GLY A 43 -5.11 -16.31 17.37
C GLY A 43 -6.40 -15.58 17.72
N GLY A 44 -6.86 -14.70 16.83
CA GLY A 44 -8.03 -13.83 17.04
C GLY A 44 -7.72 -12.48 17.68
N ALA A 45 -6.48 -12.24 18.14
CA ALA A 45 -6.07 -11.00 18.80
C ALA A 45 -4.56 -10.75 18.60
N TYR A 46 -4.17 -10.38 17.38
CA TYR A 46 -2.79 -10.01 17.05
C TYR A 46 -2.61 -8.49 17.05
N THR A 47 -1.42 -8.04 17.45
CA THR A 47 -1.02 -6.63 17.37
C THR A 47 0.44 -6.47 16.93
N THR A 48 0.74 -5.39 16.22
CA THR A 48 2.11 -4.92 15.93
C THR A 48 2.11 -3.42 15.62
N THR A 49 3.29 -2.84 15.43
CA THR A 49 3.47 -1.49 14.89
C THR A 49 4.13 -1.58 13.51
N VAL A 50 3.66 -0.76 12.58
CA VAL A 50 4.29 -0.56 11.27
C VAL A 50 4.78 0.88 11.15
N GLN A 51 5.98 1.04 10.62
CA GLN A 51 6.50 2.32 10.17
C GLN A 51 6.56 2.33 8.65
N ILE A 52 5.70 3.16 8.05
CA ILE A 52 5.48 3.27 6.62
C ILE A 52 6.46 4.26 6.01
N ALA A 53 6.65 5.41 6.68
CA ALA A 53 7.62 6.42 6.32
C ALA A 53 8.44 6.84 7.54
N ALA A 54 9.71 7.17 7.33
CA ALA A 54 10.57 7.69 8.38
C ALA A 54 10.55 9.23 8.45
N GLN A 55 10.30 9.92 7.32
CA GLN A 55 10.29 11.39 7.26
C GLN A 55 9.23 11.93 6.25
N PRO A 56 8.19 12.65 6.72
CA PRO A 56 7.74 12.69 8.10
C PRO A 56 7.40 11.27 8.58
N ALA A 57 7.56 11.02 9.88
CA ALA A 57 7.29 9.70 10.43
C ALA A 57 5.79 9.36 10.26
N LEU A 58 5.51 8.29 9.51
CA LEU A 58 4.18 7.74 9.34
C LEU A 58 4.15 6.35 9.96
N THR A 59 3.51 6.24 11.12
CA THR A 59 3.42 5.00 11.89
C THR A 59 1.97 4.65 12.19
N ALA A 60 1.67 3.35 12.27
CA ALA A 60 0.37 2.86 12.68
C ALA A 60 0.50 1.67 13.63
N THR A 61 -0.41 1.61 14.59
CA THR A 61 -0.68 0.39 15.34
C THR A 61 -1.62 -0.48 14.52
N MET A 62 -1.24 -1.74 14.31
CA MET A 62 -2.04 -2.74 13.60
C MET A 62 -2.67 -3.69 14.61
N ALA A 63 -3.97 -3.94 14.51
CA ALA A 63 -4.67 -5.00 15.22
C ALA A 63 -5.40 -5.92 14.24
N SER A 64 -5.37 -7.24 14.45
CA SER A 64 -6.01 -8.22 13.56
C SER A 64 -6.69 -9.35 14.34
N ASP A 65 -7.88 -9.75 13.89
CA ASP A 65 -8.59 -10.94 14.41
C ASP A 65 -8.33 -12.21 13.58
N SER A 66 -7.25 -12.22 12.80
CA SER A 66 -6.78 -13.39 12.06
C SER A 66 -6.65 -14.60 12.99
N ARG A 67 -7.04 -15.79 12.52
CA ARG A 67 -6.86 -17.01 13.31
C ARG A 67 -5.38 -17.37 13.48
N ALA A 68 -5.10 -18.29 14.41
CA ALA A 68 -3.78 -18.86 14.60
C ALA A 68 -3.24 -19.59 13.36
N GLY A 69 -1.90 -19.66 13.23
CA GLY A 69 -1.21 -20.32 12.13
C GLY A 69 0.06 -19.56 11.74
N GLN A 70 0.40 -19.56 10.46
CA GLN A 70 1.51 -18.77 9.90
C GLN A 70 1.15 -17.27 9.84
N ILE A 71 1.03 -16.63 11.00
CA ILE A 71 0.85 -15.18 11.16
C ILE A 71 2.20 -14.59 11.53
N GLY A 72 2.56 -13.45 10.95
CA GLY A 72 3.78 -12.76 11.36
C GLY A 72 4.35 -11.85 10.28
N VAL A 73 5.45 -11.20 10.65
CA VAL A 73 6.31 -10.49 9.70
C VAL A 73 7.16 -11.52 8.96
N ILE A 74 7.09 -11.53 7.63
CA ILE A 74 7.81 -12.47 6.75
C ILE A 74 8.68 -11.67 5.77
N SER A 75 9.79 -12.26 5.32
CA SER A 75 10.67 -11.65 4.32
C SER A 75 10.12 -11.77 2.90
N GLY A 76 10.39 -10.77 2.08
CA GLY A 76 10.11 -10.76 0.64
C GLY A 76 11.05 -11.61 -0.21
N ALA A 77 11.79 -12.55 0.37
CA ALA A 77 12.81 -13.32 -0.36
C ALA A 77 12.20 -14.29 -1.39
N SER A 78 11.03 -14.87 -1.08
CA SER A 78 10.36 -15.87 -1.94
C SER A 78 9.10 -15.34 -2.62
N THR A 79 8.44 -14.34 -2.01
CA THR A 79 7.26 -13.66 -2.55
C THR A 79 7.49 -12.16 -2.45
N TRP A 80 7.46 -11.45 -3.57
CA TRP A 80 7.67 -10.00 -3.63
C TRP A 80 6.91 -9.37 -4.81
N LEU A 81 6.78 -8.05 -4.76
CA LEU A 81 6.30 -7.18 -5.82
C LEU A 81 7.49 -6.72 -6.66
N SER A 82 7.50 -6.98 -7.97
CA SER A 82 8.54 -6.51 -8.88
C SER A 82 8.32 -5.06 -9.30
N GLU A 83 9.35 -4.40 -9.84
CA GLU A 83 9.23 -3.07 -10.47
C GLU A 83 8.20 -3.04 -11.61
N GLY A 84 7.90 -4.19 -12.24
CA GLY A 84 6.86 -4.29 -13.28
C GLY A 84 5.40 -4.22 -12.77
N THR A 85 5.16 -4.03 -11.47
CA THR A 85 3.82 -3.81 -10.91
C THR A 85 3.56 -2.31 -10.75
N PRO A 86 2.30 -1.82 -10.74
CA PRO A 86 2.01 -0.39 -10.60
C PRO A 86 2.66 0.26 -9.37
N ILE A 87 2.60 -0.42 -8.22
CA ILE A 87 3.25 0.03 -6.99
C ILE A 87 4.78 -0.08 -7.09
N GLY A 88 5.30 -1.18 -7.68
CA GLY A 88 6.72 -1.36 -7.87
C GLY A 88 7.36 -0.37 -8.85
N ALA A 89 6.61 0.11 -9.84
CA ALA A 89 7.05 1.14 -10.77
C ALA A 89 7.30 2.48 -10.06
N LYS A 90 6.57 2.74 -8.97
CA LYS A 90 6.72 3.95 -8.14
C LYS A 90 7.75 3.78 -7.02
N TYR A 91 7.80 2.62 -6.37
CA TYR A 91 8.55 2.41 -5.12
C TYR A 91 9.70 1.40 -5.23
N GLY A 92 9.96 0.85 -6.42
CA GLY A 92 10.95 -0.20 -6.64
C GLY A 92 10.44 -1.60 -6.26
N SER A 93 11.29 -2.61 -6.37
CA SER A 93 10.94 -3.99 -5.97
C SER A 93 10.84 -4.13 -4.45
N SER A 94 9.86 -4.93 -3.99
CA SER A 94 9.73 -5.34 -2.59
C SER A 94 10.56 -6.59 -2.24
N ARG A 95 11.50 -6.98 -3.11
CA ARG A 95 12.35 -8.15 -2.87
C ARG A 95 13.17 -7.95 -1.61
N ASP A 96 13.23 -9.00 -0.78
CA ASP A 96 13.89 -9.01 0.53
C ASP A 96 13.31 -8.02 1.56
N GLN A 97 12.22 -7.33 1.23
CA GLN A 97 11.52 -6.41 2.13
C GLN A 97 10.45 -7.14 2.94
N ALA A 98 10.39 -6.82 4.23
CA ALA A 98 9.45 -7.41 5.15
C ALA A 98 7.99 -7.06 4.82
N TYR A 99 7.08 -7.97 5.12
CA TYR A 99 5.64 -7.76 4.97
C TYR A 99 4.87 -8.55 6.02
N LEU A 100 3.63 -8.13 6.27
CA LEU A 100 2.77 -8.81 7.21
C LEU A 100 1.99 -9.92 6.51
N ASN A 101 2.10 -11.15 7.02
CA ASN A 101 1.29 -12.28 6.60
C ASN A 101 0.14 -12.51 7.60
N LEU A 102 -1.08 -12.58 7.07
CA LEU A 102 -2.32 -12.75 7.82
C LEU A 102 -3.10 -13.98 7.36
N ARG A 103 -4.16 -14.32 8.08
CA ARG A 103 -5.09 -15.43 7.78
C ARG A 103 -6.52 -14.93 7.86
N PRO A 104 -7.49 -15.58 7.21
CA PRO A 104 -8.90 -15.41 7.55
C PRO A 104 -9.18 -15.68 9.04
N LYS A 105 -10.31 -15.21 9.55
CA LYS A 105 -10.77 -15.51 10.91
C LYS A 105 -11.14 -17.00 11.07
N ALA A 106 -11.58 -17.64 10.01
CA ALA A 106 -11.71 -19.09 9.89
C ALA A 106 -11.56 -19.52 8.42
N ASP A 107 -11.22 -20.79 8.16
CA ASP A 107 -11.04 -21.35 6.81
C ASP A 107 -12.37 -21.58 6.07
N ASN A 108 -13.14 -20.51 5.87
CA ASN A 108 -14.38 -20.51 5.10
C ASN A 108 -14.66 -19.12 4.51
N ALA A 109 -15.54 -19.08 3.49
CA ALA A 109 -15.85 -17.85 2.75
C ALA A 109 -16.58 -16.78 3.57
N THR A 110 -17.18 -17.13 4.70
CA THR A 110 -18.04 -16.23 5.50
C THR A 110 -17.34 -15.66 6.73
N SER A 111 -16.07 -16.00 6.96
CA SER A 111 -15.30 -15.58 8.14
C SER A 111 -14.02 -14.83 7.75
N PRO A 112 -14.13 -13.66 7.09
CA PRO A 112 -12.97 -12.83 6.83
C PRO A 112 -12.36 -12.35 8.15
N SER A 113 -11.04 -12.23 8.21
CA SER A 113 -10.42 -11.43 9.27
C SER A 113 -10.54 -9.94 8.96
N THR A 114 -10.63 -9.15 10.01
CA THR A 114 -10.54 -7.69 10.03
C THR A 114 -9.16 -7.31 10.54
N THR A 115 -8.52 -6.37 9.87
CA THR A 115 -7.25 -5.78 10.30
C THR A 115 -7.40 -4.27 10.27
N THR A 116 -7.12 -3.64 11.40
CA THR A 116 -7.26 -2.20 11.60
C THR A 116 -5.88 -1.60 11.78
N TYR A 117 -5.59 -0.56 11.00
CA TYR A 117 -4.41 0.30 11.19
C TYR A 117 -4.89 1.61 11.80
N SER A 118 -4.36 1.94 12.97
CA SER A 118 -4.69 3.16 13.70
C SER A 118 -3.49 4.10 13.68
N PHE A 119 -3.70 5.28 13.11
CA PHE A 119 -2.72 6.35 13.06
C PHE A 119 -3.03 7.36 14.17
N ALA A 120 -2.01 7.85 14.87
CA ALA A 120 -2.19 8.84 15.93
C ALA A 120 -2.56 10.23 15.38
N THR A 121 -2.25 10.49 14.12
CA THR A 121 -2.56 11.74 13.39
C THR A 121 -3.14 11.40 12.02
N PRO A 122 -3.89 12.31 11.37
CA PRO A 122 -4.36 12.11 10.00
C PRO A 122 -3.20 11.79 9.07
N THR A 123 -3.37 10.76 8.23
CA THR A 123 -2.35 10.40 7.24
C THR A 123 -2.22 11.50 6.19
N PRO A 124 -1.01 11.72 5.63
CA PRO A 124 -0.85 12.57 4.45
C PRO A 124 -1.75 12.11 3.30
N THR A 125 -2.20 13.04 2.44
CA THR A 125 -3.04 12.73 1.27
C THR A 125 -2.25 12.16 0.09
N SER A 126 -0.92 12.17 0.16
CA SER A 126 -0.02 11.63 -0.85
C SER A 126 1.31 11.23 -0.20
N GLY A 127 2.28 10.82 -1.00
CA GLY A 127 3.53 10.23 -0.52
C GLY A 127 3.40 8.72 -0.51
N TRP A 128 2.48 8.17 0.28
CA TRP A 128 2.44 6.76 0.65
C TRP A 128 1.46 5.91 -0.15
N ALA A 129 1.64 4.58 -0.06
CA ALA A 129 0.70 3.60 -0.57
C ALA A 129 0.68 2.32 0.29
N PHE A 130 -0.35 1.52 0.10
CA PHE A 130 -0.43 0.16 0.64
C PHE A 130 -0.87 -0.79 -0.48
N ALA A 131 -0.33 -2.01 -0.46
CA ALA A 131 -0.70 -3.09 -1.36
C ALA A 131 -1.12 -4.31 -0.55
N VAL A 132 -2.22 -4.94 -0.99
CA VAL A 132 -2.69 -6.21 -0.46
C VAL A 132 -2.54 -7.27 -1.54
N GLY A 133 -1.89 -8.38 -1.20
CA GLY A 133 -1.61 -9.48 -2.12
C GLY A 133 -2.18 -10.81 -1.64
N ASP A 134 -2.11 -11.80 -2.53
CA ASP A 134 -2.62 -13.16 -2.31
C ASP A 134 -4.14 -13.17 -2.04
N ILE A 135 -4.88 -12.48 -2.94
CA ILE A 135 -6.34 -12.34 -2.94
C ILE A 135 -6.93 -13.26 -4.02
N ASP A 136 -6.44 -14.50 -4.14
CA ASP A 136 -6.91 -15.43 -5.18
C ASP A 136 -8.20 -16.18 -4.76
N ALA A 137 -8.42 -16.34 -3.46
CA ALA A 137 -9.61 -16.94 -2.85
C ALA A 137 -10.30 -16.03 -1.81
N ASP A 138 -9.82 -14.80 -1.64
CA ASP A 138 -10.30 -13.86 -0.63
C ASP A 138 -11.05 -12.67 -1.23
N ALA A 139 -11.83 -11.98 -0.38
CA ALA A 139 -12.28 -10.63 -0.66
C ALA A 139 -11.59 -9.66 0.31
N VAL A 140 -11.18 -8.51 -0.22
CA VAL A 140 -10.58 -7.43 0.57
C VAL A 140 -11.47 -6.21 0.47
N ARG A 141 -11.74 -5.59 1.61
CA ARG A 141 -12.42 -4.31 1.70
C ARG A 141 -11.54 -3.37 2.51
N ILE A 142 -11.07 -2.31 1.87
CA ILE A 142 -10.38 -1.22 2.56
C ILE A 142 -11.41 -0.13 2.86
N ARG A 143 -11.32 0.41 4.07
CA ARG A 143 -12.08 1.57 4.52
C ARG A 143 -11.11 2.48 5.26
N ALA A 144 -11.19 3.78 5.01
CA ALA A 144 -10.59 4.79 5.85
C ALA A 144 -11.64 5.82 6.23
N THR A 145 -11.37 6.51 7.32
CA THR A 145 -12.24 7.54 7.87
C THR A 145 -11.52 8.88 7.75
N ALA A 146 -12.18 9.88 7.18
CA ALA A 146 -11.67 11.25 7.12
C ALA A 146 -11.65 11.90 8.52
N PRO A 147 -10.93 13.02 8.71
CA PRO A 147 -10.90 13.73 9.99
C PRO A 147 -12.28 14.19 10.50
N ASP A 148 -13.25 14.38 9.61
CA ASP A 148 -14.63 14.76 9.93
C ASP A 148 -15.55 13.54 10.20
N GLY A 149 -15.03 12.31 10.14
CA GLY A 149 -15.73 11.08 10.45
C GLY A 149 -16.41 10.38 9.26
N HIS A 150 -16.39 10.94 8.04
CA HIS A 150 -16.99 10.23 6.89
C HIS A 150 -16.10 9.10 6.37
N VAL A 151 -16.71 8.06 5.79
CA VAL A 151 -15.98 6.95 5.18
C VAL A 151 -15.56 7.34 3.77
N LEU A 152 -14.26 7.25 3.50
CA LEU A 152 -13.72 7.56 2.18
C LEU A 152 -14.21 6.57 1.11
N THR A 153 -14.59 7.09 -0.04
CA THR A 153 -14.83 6.32 -1.27
C THR A 153 -13.51 5.79 -1.83
N ALA A 154 -13.58 4.85 -2.79
CA ALA A 154 -12.39 4.34 -3.47
C ALA A 154 -11.61 5.44 -4.22
N ALA A 155 -12.33 6.45 -4.74
CA ALA A 155 -11.72 7.59 -5.42
C ALA A 155 -10.99 8.50 -4.41
N GLU A 156 -11.61 8.80 -3.26
CA GLU A 156 -10.99 9.62 -2.21
C GLU A 156 -9.80 8.91 -1.53
N LEU A 157 -9.85 7.57 -1.43
CA LEU A 157 -8.71 6.75 -1.02
C LEU A 157 -7.56 6.74 -2.05
N GLY A 158 -7.80 7.20 -3.27
CA GLY A 158 -6.81 7.19 -4.34
C GLY A 158 -6.48 5.78 -4.85
N LEU A 159 -7.46 4.86 -4.92
CA LEU A 159 -7.25 3.53 -5.51
C LEU A 159 -6.66 3.66 -6.91
N GLN A 160 -5.43 3.19 -7.09
CA GLN A 160 -4.70 3.30 -8.36
C GLN A 160 -4.97 2.14 -9.30
N ASP A 161 -4.84 0.90 -8.84
CA ASP A 161 -4.88 -0.26 -9.73
C ASP A 161 -5.21 -1.58 -9.00
N LEU A 162 -5.61 -2.59 -9.78
CA LEU A 162 -5.82 -3.98 -9.39
C LEU A 162 -5.01 -4.87 -10.35
N PHE A 163 -3.97 -5.54 -9.87
CA PHE A 163 -3.11 -6.38 -10.71
C PHE A 163 -3.03 -7.83 -10.23
N ASN A 164 -2.68 -8.71 -11.16
CA ASN A 164 -2.42 -10.12 -10.87
C ASN A 164 -0.93 -10.40 -10.96
N TYR A 165 -0.32 -10.93 -9.90
CA TYR A 165 1.09 -11.37 -9.89
C TYR A 165 1.43 -12.33 -11.04
N CYS A 166 0.45 -13.13 -11.46
CA CYS A 166 0.60 -14.12 -12.51
C CYS A 166 0.35 -13.53 -13.92
N ALA A 167 0.04 -12.24 -14.04
CA ALA A 167 -0.21 -11.61 -15.34
C ALA A 167 1.01 -11.81 -16.28
N PRO A 168 0.78 -12.14 -17.56
CA PRO A 168 1.82 -12.09 -18.58
C PRO A 168 2.48 -10.70 -18.62
N GLY A 169 3.79 -10.64 -18.86
CA GLY A 169 4.52 -9.37 -18.99
C GLY A 169 5.10 -8.79 -17.69
N VAL A 170 4.72 -9.28 -16.51
CA VAL A 170 5.36 -8.89 -15.24
C VAL A 170 6.73 -9.58 -15.13
N VAL A 171 7.81 -8.82 -15.28
CA VAL A 171 9.22 -9.27 -15.19
C VAL A 171 9.66 -9.33 -13.74
N GLY A 172 10.53 -10.29 -13.38
CA GLY A 172 11.15 -10.35 -12.06
C GLY A 172 10.21 -10.78 -10.94
N LYS A 173 9.21 -11.62 -11.23
CA LYS A 173 8.19 -12.10 -10.27
C LYS A 173 8.52 -13.46 -9.65
N PRO A 174 7.94 -13.80 -8.48
CA PRO A 174 7.93 -15.16 -7.96
C PRO A 174 7.30 -16.16 -8.95
N PRO A 175 7.64 -17.46 -8.86
CA PRO A 175 7.01 -18.48 -9.69
C PRO A 175 5.51 -18.54 -9.41
N ALA A 176 4.72 -18.28 -10.45
CA ALA A 176 3.27 -18.38 -10.40
C ALA A 176 2.84 -19.86 -10.29
N ARG A 177 2.12 -20.22 -9.22
CA ARG A 177 1.38 -21.48 -9.16
C ARG A 177 -0.11 -21.17 -9.33
N GLY A 178 -0.61 -21.26 -10.56
CA GLY A 178 -2.03 -21.06 -10.86
C GLY A 178 -2.26 -20.48 -12.26
N ARG A 179 -3.37 -20.88 -12.89
CA ARG A 179 -3.78 -20.38 -14.20
C ARG A 179 -4.11 -18.88 -14.09
N PRO A 180 -3.64 -18.01 -14.99
CA PRO A 180 -4.03 -16.61 -14.96
C PRO A 180 -5.56 -16.50 -15.02
N MET A 181 -6.16 -15.72 -14.14
CA MET A 181 -7.52 -15.22 -14.38
C MET A 181 -7.41 -14.27 -15.57
N THR A 182 -7.64 -14.79 -16.77
CA THR A 182 -7.85 -13.94 -17.94
C THR A 182 -9.16 -13.19 -17.71
N SER A 183 -9.08 -11.89 -17.41
CA SER A 183 -10.22 -11.00 -17.55
C SER A 183 -10.64 -11.01 -19.02
N ARG A 184 -11.67 -11.79 -19.36
CA ARG A 184 -12.42 -11.53 -20.60
C ARG A 184 -13.27 -10.29 -20.34
N PRO A 185 -13.16 -9.22 -21.16
CA PRO A 185 -14.08 -8.10 -21.07
C PRO A 185 -15.48 -8.58 -21.49
N GLY A 186 -16.49 -8.27 -20.68
CA GLY A 186 -17.90 -8.28 -21.09
C GLY A 186 -18.68 -9.60 -20.89
N THR A 187 -19.82 -9.43 -20.22
CA THR A 187 -20.98 -10.34 -20.10
C THR A 187 -20.97 -11.40 -18.99
N ARG A 188 -21.24 -10.95 -17.76
CA ARG A 188 -22.17 -11.69 -16.90
C ARG A 188 -23.41 -10.82 -16.66
N ARG A 189 -24.39 -10.99 -17.55
CA ARG A 189 -25.76 -10.44 -17.40
C ARG A 189 -26.38 -11.05 -16.13
N PRO A 190 -27.13 -10.29 -15.31
CA PRO A 190 -27.80 -10.85 -14.15
C PRO A 190 -29.00 -11.68 -14.63
N SER A 191 -28.88 -13.01 -14.65
CA SER A 191 -30.06 -13.85 -14.86
C SER A 191 -30.85 -13.95 -13.54
N ARG A 192 -32.02 -13.32 -13.52
CA ARG A 192 -33.07 -13.61 -12.55
C ARG A 192 -33.61 -15.02 -12.79
N SER A 193 -33.93 -15.70 -11.68
CA SER A 193 -34.87 -16.83 -11.51
C SER A 193 -34.39 -18.28 -11.67
N PRO A 194 -35.05 -19.22 -10.95
CA PRO A 194 -34.43 -20.33 -10.24
C PRO A 194 -34.57 -21.66 -10.97
N ALA A 195 -33.51 -22.46 -10.99
CA ALA A 195 -33.61 -23.87 -11.36
C ALA A 195 -32.52 -24.67 -10.65
N THR A 196 -32.99 -25.61 -9.85
CA THR A 196 -32.25 -26.62 -9.09
C THR A 196 -31.40 -27.51 -10.01
N ARG A 197 -30.10 -27.65 -9.75
CA ARG A 197 -29.26 -28.76 -10.24
C ARG A 197 -28.01 -28.93 -9.34
N PRO A 198 -27.35 -30.10 -9.34
CA PRO A 198 -27.00 -30.82 -8.11
C PRO A 198 -25.66 -30.34 -7.52
N ARG A 199 -25.54 -30.59 -6.22
CA ARG A 199 -24.34 -30.39 -5.40
C ARG A 199 -23.09 -30.98 -6.07
N PRO A 200 -22.05 -30.18 -6.39
CA PRO A 200 -20.73 -30.72 -6.62
C PRO A 200 -20.17 -31.18 -5.28
N THR A 201 -19.65 -32.40 -5.26
CA THR A 201 -18.80 -33.00 -4.22
C THR A 201 -17.86 -31.95 -3.60
N PRO A 202 -17.67 -31.89 -2.27
CA PRO A 202 -16.85 -30.87 -1.64
C PRO A 202 -15.43 -30.96 -2.21
N ALA A 203 -15.00 -29.89 -2.86
CA ALA A 203 -13.61 -29.71 -3.23
C ALA A 203 -12.75 -29.86 -1.97
N ALA A 204 -11.68 -30.65 -2.08
CA ALA A 204 -10.70 -30.83 -1.03
C ALA A 204 -10.28 -29.48 -0.40
N PRO A 205 -10.05 -29.42 0.92
CA PRO A 205 -9.70 -28.18 1.59
C PRO A 205 -8.42 -27.61 0.99
N ARG A 206 -8.54 -26.51 0.24
CA ARG A 206 -7.38 -25.74 -0.20
C ARG A 206 -6.69 -25.23 1.06
N ARG A 207 -5.41 -25.58 1.22
CA ARG A 207 -4.53 -25.08 2.28
C ARG A 207 -4.76 -23.58 2.45
N GLY A 208 -5.00 -23.17 3.70
CA GLY A 208 -5.65 -21.91 4.04
C GLY A 208 -5.09 -20.70 3.32
N SER A 209 -6.00 -19.80 2.96
CA SER A 209 -5.68 -18.48 2.43
C SER A 209 -4.78 -17.72 3.40
N SER A 210 -3.78 -17.01 2.86
CA SER A 210 -2.89 -16.14 3.61
C SER A 210 -2.86 -14.80 2.90
N ARG A 211 -3.03 -13.68 3.62
CA ARG A 211 -3.01 -12.34 3.02
C ARG A 211 -1.70 -11.65 3.29
N THR A 212 -1.11 -11.06 2.26
CA THR A 212 0.12 -10.28 2.37
C THR A 212 -0.21 -8.80 2.37
N LEU A 213 0.27 -8.05 3.35
CA LEU A 213 0.15 -6.59 3.38
C LEU A 213 1.52 -5.91 3.37
N ARG A 214 1.69 -5.00 2.41
CA ARG A 214 2.89 -4.21 2.22
C ARG A 214 2.51 -2.75 2.19
N SER A 215 3.32 -1.91 2.82
CA SER A 215 3.14 -0.46 2.80
C SER A 215 4.43 0.19 2.35
N VAL A 216 4.31 1.36 1.73
CA VAL A 216 5.41 2.16 1.19
C VAL A 216 5.13 3.64 1.52
N PRO A 217 6.16 4.44 1.82
CA PRO A 217 6.09 5.85 2.16
C PRO A 217 5.69 6.73 0.99
#